data_AF-A0A433Q5M7-F1
#
_entry.id   AF-A0A433Q5M7-F1
#
_cell.length_a   1.000
_cell.length_b   1.000
_cell.length_c   1.000
_cell.angle_alpha   90.00
_cell.angle_beta   90.00
_cell.angle_gamma   90.00
#
_symmetry.space_group_name_H-M   'P 1'
#
loop_
_entity.id
_entity.type
_entity.pdbx_description
1 polymer ?
#
loop_
_entity_poly.entity_id
_entity_poly.type
_entity_poly.pdbx_seq_one_letter_code
_entity_poly.pdbx_strand_id
1 'polypeptide(L)'
;MPPYYIPTHIELRYRKHHVQTIPFTETLVVNGTTPVTGTWEEDFDAIQTYLEPPNPAYVFYRLDTKSASSDEYDWLFLAYVPDNAKVRDKMLYASTRATLTKGLGDARFKDSVYGTTEAEFTLDGYKKHKRHQAADAPLTARERELAEIKAIEAKESFNAQGTTVRRTYAAGVAFPLSEQALEAVRALAAPKGDRAHNFVQLRIEKEIVELTSAEQIETANLVAAVPGDAPRFTLHQVEYEVQGEVVEALGEWMGGVGGRRV
;
A
#
# COMPACT_ATOMS: atom_id res chain seq x y z
N MET A 1 -41.31 -9.65 15.32
CA MET A 1 -40.85 -8.26 15.08
C MET A 1 -40.91 -8.01 13.58
N PRO A 2 -41.66 -7.01 13.11
CA PRO A 2 -41.68 -6.69 11.68
C PRO A 2 -40.38 -5.97 11.29
N PRO A 3 -39.90 -6.14 10.05
CA PRO A 3 -38.67 -5.52 9.57
C PRO A 3 -38.84 -4.01 9.43
N TYR A 4 -37.86 -3.25 9.92
CA TYR A 4 -37.80 -1.79 9.82
C TYR A 4 -37.75 -1.37 8.34
N TYR A 5 -38.79 -0.69 7.89
CA TYR A 5 -38.90 -0.15 6.54
C TYR A 5 -38.27 1.25 6.52
N ILE A 6 -37.07 1.38 5.95
CA ILE A 6 -36.45 2.67 5.65
C ILE A 6 -36.95 3.05 4.25
N PRO A 7 -37.64 4.19 4.06
CA PRO A 7 -38.06 4.63 2.74
C PRO A 7 -36.83 4.82 1.84
N THR A 8 -36.80 4.09 0.74
CA THR A 8 -35.63 3.94 -0.13
C THR A 8 -35.35 5.13 -1.05
N HIS A 9 -36.12 6.23 -1.00
CA HIS A 9 -35.92 7.38 -1.88
C HIS A 9 -36.07 8.70 -1.11
N ILE A 10 -34.97 9.22 -0.56
CA ILE A 10 -34.81 10.66 -0.34
C ILE A 10 -34.15 11.19 -1.62
N GLU A 11 -34.97 11.64 -2.56
CA GLU A 11 -34.50 12.23 -3.81
C GLU A 11 -34.13 13.70 -3.52
N LEU A 12 -32.83 13.99 -3.42
CA LEU A 12 -32.31 15.36 -3.39
C LEU A 12 -32.53 16.01 -4.77
N ARG A 13 -33.78 16.39 -5.07
CA ARG A 13 -34.12 16.96 -6.38
C ARG A 13 -33.53 18.35 -6.54
N TYR A 14 -32.76 18.48 -7.62
CA TYR A 14 -32.30 19.70 -8.24
C TYR A 14 -33.41 20.75 -8.36
N ARG A 15 -33.29 21.88 -7.65
CA ARG A 15 -33.52 23.26 -8.13
C ARG A 15 -33.83 24.29 -7.04
N LYS A 16 -33.82 23.94 -5.75
CA LYS A 16 -33.83 24.93 -4.65
C LYS A 16 -32.89 24.44 -3.55
N HIS A 17 -32.47 25.35 -2.70
CA HIS A 17 -31.46 25.08 -1.68
C HIS A 17 -32.15 24.36 -0.52
N HIS A 18 -31.51 23.30 -0.02
CA HIS A 18 -32.15 22.37 0.89
C HIS A 18 -31.32 22.25 2.16
N VAL A 19 -31.52 23.17 3.10
CA VAL A 19 -31.22 22.92 4.51
C VAL A 19 -32.27 21.95 5.01
N GLN A 20 -32.08 20.65 4.77
CA GLN A 20 -33.02 19.63 5.25
C GLN A 20 -32.65 19.29 6.69
N THR A 21 -33.53 19.65 7.62
CA THR A 21 -33.44 19.18 8.99
C THR A 21 -34.30 17.97 9.21
N ILE A 22 -33.80 16.98 9.96
CA ILE A 22 -34.50 15.71 10.13
C ILE A 22 -34.71 15.38 11.60
N PRO A 23 -35.88 15.71 12.19
CA PRO A 23 -36.35 15.12 13.44
C PRO A 23 -36.79 13.68 13.16
N PHE A 24 -36.20 12.72 13.89
CA PHE A 24 -36.51 11.31 13.69
C PHE A 24 -37.60 10.84 14.65
N THR A 25 -38.80 10.63 14.13
CA THR A 25 -39.82 9.77 14.74
C THR A 25 -39.96 8.53 13.88
N GLU A 26 -39.13 7.51 14.11
CA GLU A 26 -39.09 6.20 13.41
C GLU A 26 -38.91 6.26 11.86
N THR A 27 -38.85 7.47 11.31
CA THR A 27 -38.71 7.83 9.90
C THR A 27 -37.98 9.18 9.81
N LEU A 28 -37.19 9.36 8.76
CA LEU A 28 -36.47 10.60 8.48
C LEU A 28 -37.39 11.58 7.74
N VAL A 29 -37.83 12.65 8.39
CA VAL A 29 -38.74 13.68 7.83
C VAL A 29 -38.03 15.02 7.64
N VAL A 30 -38.29 15.75 6.56
CA VAL A 30 -37.79 17.14 6.36
C VAL A 30 -38.54 18.10 7.30
N ASN A 31 -37.83 18.88 8.11
CA ASN A 31 -38.36 19.87 9.05
C ASN A 31 -38.26 21.32 8.54
N GLY A 32 -37.46 21.57 7.50
CA GLY A 32 -37.46 22.84 6.81
C GLY A 32 -36.57 22.83 5.58
N THR A 33 -36.62 23.92 4.82
CA THR A 33 -35.68 24.24 3.73
C THR A 33 -35.52 25.75 3.62
N THR A 34 -34.29 26.23 3.42
CA THR A 34 -34.00 27.64 3.14
C THR A 34 -33.51 27.78 1.70
N PRO A 35 -34.08 28.68 0.87
CA PRO A 35 -33.47 29.03 -0.40
C PRO A 35 -32.16 29.80 -0.19
N VAL A 36 -31.21 29.72 -1.11
CA VAL A 36 -30.01 30.56 -1.09
C VAL A 36 -30.39 31.96 -1.50
N THR A 37 -29.77 32.87 -0.79
CA THR A 37 -29.90 34.30 -0.96
C THR A 37 -28.60 34.93 -1.44
N GLY A 38 -27.45 34.35 -1.09
CA GLY A 38 -26.14 34.86 -1.45
C GLY A 38 -25.12 33.77 -1.73
N THR A 39 -23.90 33.97 -1.24
CA THR A 39 -22.85 32.94 -1.24
C THR A 39 -23.08 31.93 -0.14
N TRP A 40 -22.50 30.74 -0.28
CA TRP A 40 -22.57 29.70 0.74
C TRP A 40 -22.00 30.15 2.10
N GLU A 41 -21.13 31.16 2.17
CA GLU A 41 -20.64 31.69 3.44
C GLU A 41 -21.66 32.63 4.11
N GLU A 42 -22.32 33.47 3.32
CA GLU A 42 -23.33 34.42 3.81
C GLU A 42 -24.57 33.70 4.33
N ASP A 43 -24.97 32.63 3.66
CA ASP A 43 -26.17 31.86 4.01
C ASP A 43 -25.92 30.84 5.13
N PHE A 44 -24.67 30.67 5.58
CA PHE A 44 -24.32 29.62 6.56
C PHE A 44 -25.00 29.85 7.91
N ASP A 45 -25.17 31.11 8.32
CA ASP A 45 -25.76 31.45 9.62
C ASP A 45 -27.24 31.04 9.72
N ALA A 46 -27.92 30.84 8.59
CA ALA A 46 -29.30 30.36 8.56
C ALA A 46 -29.47 28.96 9.18
N ILE A 47 -28.39 28.16 9.27
CA ILE A 47 -28.41 26.83 9.90
C ILE A 47 -28.89 26.92 11.35
N GLN A 48 -28.54 28.00 12.06
CA GLN A 48 -28.88 28.21 13.46
C GLN A 48 -30.40 28.17 13.70
N THR A 49 -31.20 28.61 12.72
CA THR A 49 -32.67 28.59 12.83
C THR A 49 -33.28 27.19 12.91
N TYR A 50 -32.51 26.15 12.60
CA TYR A 50 -32.95 24.77 12.65
C TYR A 50 -32.30 23.93 13.75
N LEU A 51 -31.45 24.53 14.56
CA LEU A 51 -30.84 23.88 15.72
C LEU A 51 -31.67 24.26 16.94
N GLU A 52 -32.43 23.31 17.48
CA GLU A 52 -33.30 23.54 18.63
C GLU A 52 -32.94 22.56 19.75
N PRO A 53 -32.13 22.96 20.75
CA PRO A 53 -31.92 22.14 21.92
C PRO A 53 -33.25 21.83 22.63
N PRO A 54 -33.47 20.61 23.15
CA PRO A 54 -32.53 19.50 23.27
C PRO A 54 -32.58 18.49 22.10
N ASN A 55 -33.14 18.87 20.95
CA ASN A 55 -33.41 17.95 19.85
C ASN A 55 -32.20 17.82 18.93
N PRO A 56 -31.67 16.60 18.69
CA PRO A 56 -30.68 16.37 17.65
C PRO A 56 -31.25 16.63 16.25
N ALA A 57 -30.40 17.05 15.32
CA ALA A 57 -30.76 17.29 13.93
C ALA A 57 -29.60 16.96 12.99
N TYR A 58 -29.94 16.45 11.81
CA TYR A 58 -29.03 16.48 10.66
C TYR A 58 -29.34 17.70 9.82
N VAL A 59 -28.31 18.36 9.31
CA VAL A 59 -28.42 19.47 8.38
C VAL A 59 -27.59 19.11 7.14
N PHE A 60 -28.21 19.21 5.98
CA PHE A 60 -27.53 19.11 4.69
C PHE A 60 -27.34 20.52 4.15
N TYR A 61 -26.09 20.93 3.92
CA TYR A 61 -25.81 22.28 3.47
C TYR A 61 -25.11 22.26 2.12
N ARG A 62 -25.67 22.96 1.13
CA ARG A 62 -25.15 22.95 -0.23
C ARG A 62 -24.06 24.00 -0.39
N LEU A 63 -22.92 23.63 -0.96
CA LEU A 63 -21.87 24.57 -1.35
C LEU A 63 -22.13 25.16 -2.74
N ASP A 64 -21.40 26.23 -3.06
CA ASP A 64 -21.39 26.80 -4.41
C ASP A 64 -20.45 26.05 -5.37
N THR A 65 -19.59 25.18 -4.83
CA THR A 65 -18.72 24.31 -5.63
C THR A 65 -19.49 23.10 -6.16
N LYS A 66 -19.02 22.58 -7.29
CA LYS A 66 -19.56 21.37 -7.92
C LYS A 66 -18.49 20.30 -8.02
N SER A 67 -18.92 19.04 -7.95
CA SER A 67 -18.08 17.88 -8.19
C SER A 67 -17.63 17.84 -9.65
N ALA A 68 -16.32 17.64 -9.85
CA ALA A 68 -15.71 17.57 -11.17
C ALA A 68 -16.21 16.40 -12.03
N SER A 69 -16.74 15.34 -11.39
CA SER A 69 -17.12 14.09 -12.07
C SER A 69 -18.60 14.02 -12.46
N SER A 70 -19.46 14.85 -11.88
CA SER A 70 -20.92 14.64 -11.98
C SER A 70 -21.75 15.92 -12.17
N ASP A 71 -21.12 17.10 -12.30
CA ASP A 71 -21.77 18.44 -12.39
C ASP A 71 -22.80 18.71 -11.28
N GLU A 72 -22.79 17.90 -10.23
CA GLU A 72 -23.63 18.03 -9.05
C GLU A 72 -22.97 18.98 -8.05
N TYR A 73 -23.77 19.69 -7.26
CA TYR A 73 -23.23 20.51 -6.17
C TYR A 73 -22.58 19.66 -5.09
N ASP A 74 -21.52 20.18 -4.51
CA ASP A 74 -20.91 19.65 -3.29
C ASP A 74 -21.79 19.97 -2.08
N TRP A 75 -21.82 19.05 -1.11
CA TRP A 75 -22.59 19.21 0.12
C TRP A 75 -21.72 19.09 1.36
N LEU A 76 -22.14 19.76 2.42
CA LEU A 76 -21.70 19.52 3.79
C LEU A 76 -22.77 18.71 4.52
N PHE A 77 -22.33 17.72 5.27
CA PHE A 77 -23.17 16.99 6.20
C PHE A 77 -22.89 17.42 7.63
N LEU A 78 -23.88 18.03 8.27
CA LEU A 78 -23.75 18.59 9.61
C LEU A 78 -24.64 17.78 10.56
N ALA A 79 -24.05 17.15 11.58
CA ALA A 79 -24.75 16.35 12.56
C ALA A 79 -24.71 17.03 13.93
N TYR A 80 -25.82 17.66 14.31
CA TYR A 80 -26.00 18.30 15.60
C TYR A 80 -26.62 17.31 16.59
N VAL A 81 -25.91 17.02 17.68
CA VAL A 81 -26.38 16.14 18.75
C VAL A 81 -26.05 16.80 20.09
N PRO A 82 -26.96 17.58 20.67
CA PRO A 82 -26.66 18.35 21.87
C PRO A 82 -26.53 17.48 23.11
N ASP A 83 -25.74 17.95 24.08
CA ASP A 83 -25.43 17.15 25.27
C ASP A 83 -26.63 16.94 26.21
N ASN A 84 -27.60 17.85 26.17
CA ASN A 84 -28.84 17.73 26.91
C ASN A 84 -29.91 16.86 26.21
N ALA A 85 -29.62 16.32 25.01
CA ALA A 85 -30.49 15.37 24.34
C ALA A 85 -30.65 14.07 25.14
N LYS A 86 -31.79 13.39 24.98
CA LYS A 86 -32.02 12.09 25.62
C LYS A 86 -31.03 11.06 25.09
N VAL A 87 -30.54 10.17 25.96
CA VAL A 87 -29.58 9.12 25.58
C VAL A 87 -30.07 8.28 24.40
N ARG A 88 -31.37 7.95 24.38
CA ARG A 88 -32.01 7.23 23.25
C ARG A 88 -31.82 7.97 21.93
N ASP A 89 -32.04 9.28 21.92
CA ASP A 89 -31.98 10.10 20.71
C ASP A 89 -30.51 10.27 20.26
N LYS A 90 -29.58 10.49 21.21
CA LYS A 90 -28.13 10.51 20.90
C LYS A 90 -27.68 9.23 20.22
N MET A 91 -28.04 8.08 20.79
CA MET A 91 -27.67 6.77 20.25
C MET A 91 -28.29 6.53 18.87
N LEU A 92 -29.53 6.95 18.67
CA LEU A 92 -30.25 6.77 17.41
C LEU A 92 -29.66 7.62 16.29
N TYR A 93 -29.37 8.90 16.55
CA TYR A 93 -28.68 9.75 15.58
C TYR A 93 -27.25 9.22 15.32
N ALA A 94 -26.47 8.91 16.35
CA ALA A 94 -25.14 8.32 16.13
C ALA A 94 -25.18 7.05 15.24
N SER A 95 -26.18 6.17 15.44
CA SER A 95 -26.30 4.90 14.71
C SER A 95 -26.85 5.05 13.28
N THR A 96 -27.66 6.07 13.02
CA THR A 96 -28.30 6.26 11.69
C THR A 96 -27.46 7.08 10.73
N ARG A 97 -26.48 7.84 11.23
CA ARG A 97 -25.62 8.74 10.43
C ARG A 97 -25.01 8.05 9.20
N ALA A 98 -24.30 6.94 9.39
CA ALA A 98 -23.60 6.27 8.29
C ALA A 98 -24.56 5.67 7.26
N THR A 99 -25.69 5.11 7.72
CA THR A 99 -26.73 4.58 6.83
C THR A 99 -27.35 5.69 5.99
N LEU A 100 -27.57 6.86 6.59
CA LEU A 100 -28.15 8.03 5.92
C LEU A 100 -27.21 8.60 4.86
N THR A 101 -25.94 8.86 5.20
CA THR A 101 -24.99 9.41 4.23
C THR A 101 -24.77 8.44 3.07
N LYS A 102 -24.67 7.14 3.37
CA LYS A 102 -24.55 6.08 2.35
C LYS A 102 -25.76 6.03 1.43
N GLY A 103 -26.98 6.17 1.97
CA GLY A 103 -28.22 6.20 1.19
C GLY A 103 -28.34 7.41 0.27
N LEU A 104 -27.77 8.55 0.66
CA LEU A 104 -27.76 9.79 -0.13
C LEU A 104 -26.58 9.90 -1.11
N GLY A 105 -25.62 8.99 -0.99
CA GLY A 105 -24.39 8.97 -1.78
C GLY A 105 -23.27 9.72 -1.07
N ASP A 106 -22.43 8.97 -0.34
CA ASP A 106 -21.30 9.52 0.43
C ASP A 106 -20.37 10.40 -0.41
N ALA A 107 -20.22 10.10 -1.72
CA ALA A 107 -19.37 10.85 -2.64
C ALA A 107 -19.82 12.31 -2.89
N ARG A 108 -21.06 12.67 -2.55
CA ARG A 108 -21.59 14.04 -2.69
C ARG A 108 -21.16 14.95 -1.55
N PHE A 109 -20.77 14.37 -0.41
CA PHE A 109 -20.38 15.12 0.78
C PHE A 109 -18.89 15.41 0.75
N LYS A 110 -18.55 16.70 0.61
CA LYS A 110 -17.16 17.18 0.62
C LYS A 110 -16.57 17.22 2.01
N ASP A 111 -17.42 17.45 3.00
CA ASP A 111 -17.04 17.39 4.40
C ASP A 111 -18.22 16.98 5.29
N SER A 112 -17.89 16.47 6.47
CA SER A 112 -18.89 16.15 7.49
C SER A 112 -18.46 16.67 8.86
N VAL A 113 -19.33 17.44 9.51
CA VAL A 113 -19.08 18.00 10.84
C VAL A 113 -20.04 17.35 11.82
N TYR A 114 -19.52 16.96 12.98
CA TYR A 114 -20.30 16.57 14.13
C TYR A 114 -20.10 17.62 15.21
N GLY A 115 -21.17 18.03 15.87
CA GLY A 115 -21.09 19.02 16.92
C GLY A 115 -22.18 18.87 17.98
N THR A 116 -21.84 19.32 19.18
CA THR A 116 -22.69 19.20 20.38
C THR A 116 -23.26 20.54 20.83
N THR A 117 -22.70 21.64 20.33
CA THR A 117 -23.13 22.99 20.64
C THR A 117 -23.48 23.74 19.36
N GLU A 118 -24.46 24.64 19.42
CA GLU A 118 -24.90 25.46 18.29
C GLU A 118 -23.76 26.34 17.75
N ALA A 119 -22.86 26.78 18.64
CA ALA A 119 -21.68 27.58 18.29
C ALA A 119 -20.72 26.88 17.30
N GLU A 120 -20.68 25.55 17.29
CA GLU A 120 -19.89 24.76 16.33
C GLU A 120 -20.45 24.82 14.90
N PHE A 121 -21.75 25.13 14.75
CA PHE A 121 -22.45 25.25 13.48
C PHE A 121 -22.56 26.70 13.00
N THR A 122 -21.58 27.53 13.37
CA THR A 122 -21.39 28.87 12.81
C THR A 122 -20.31 28.84 11.73
N LEU A 123 -20.24 29.85 10.87
CA LEU A 123 -19.19 29.93 9.85
C LEU A 123 -17.78 29.92 10.48
N ASP A 124 -17.61 30.59 11.62
CA ASP A 124 -16.37 30.56 12.40
C ASP A 124 -16.08 29.18 12.98
N GLY A 125 -17.10 28.50 13.53
CA GLY A 125 -17.01 27.12 14.00
C GLY A 125 -16.54 26.16 12.91
N TYR A 126 -17.12 26.26 11.71
CA TYR A 126 -16.70 25.47 10.55
C TYR A 126 -15.27 25.77 10.10
N LYS A 127 -14.86 27.04 10.06
CA LYS A 127 -13.47 27.43 9.72
C LYS A 127 -12.48 26.90 10.75
N LYS A 128 -12.82 26.91 12.04
CA LYS A 128 -12.03 26.29 13.11
C LYS A 128 -11.94 24.77 12.93
N HIS A 129 -13.05 24.10 12.58
CA HIS A 129 -13.05 22.68 12.27
C HIS A 129 -12.09 22.35 11.13
N LYS A 130 -12.14 23.09 10.02
CA LYS A 130 -11.22 22.94 8.89
C LYS A 130 -9.76 23.14 9.28
N ARG A 131 -9.47 24.16 10.09
CA ARG A 131 -8.12 24.40 10.60
C ARG A 131 -7.62 23.26 11.49
N HIS A 132 -8.48 22.69 12.33
CA HIS A 132 -8.14 21.56 13.19
C HIS A 132 -7.93 20.28 12.38
N GLN A 133 -8.75 20.03 11.35
CA GLN A 133 -8.57 18.89 10.43
C GLN A 133 -7.29 18.99 9.61
N ALA A 134 -6.88 20.20 9.24
CA ALA A 134 -5.63 20.47 8.53
C ALA A 134 -4.40 20.57 9.45
N ALA A 135 -4.59 20.63 10.77
CA ALA A 135 -3.49 20.64 11.71
C ALA A 135 -2.81 19.26 11.75
N ASP A 136 -1.50 19.25 11.93
CA ASP A 136 -0.75 18.01 12.04
C ASP A 136 -1.33 17.14 13.16
N ALA A 137 -1.49 15.85 12.86
CA ALA A 137 -2.00 14.89 13.84
C ALA A 137 -1.13 14.97 15.10
N PRO A 138 -1.74 15.02 16.31
CA PRO A 138 -0.98 14.99 17.54
C PRO A 138 -0.32 13.61 17.68
N LEU A 139 0.89 13.48 17.16
CA LEU A 139 1.70 12.26 17.27
C LEU A 139 2.33 12.22 18.67
N THR A 140 2.23 11.07 19.31
CA THR A 140 3.02 10.79 20.52
C THR A 140 4.51 10.78 20.19
N ALA A 141 5.36 11.03 21.19
CA ALA A 141 6.82 11.03 20.99
C ALA A 141 7.30 9.71 20.33
N ARG A 142 6.68 8.59 20.71
CA ARG A 142 7.00 7.28 20.13
C ARG A 142 6.58 7.14 18.66
N GLU A 143 5.42 7.67 18.29
CA GLU A 143 4.96 7.66 16.90
C GLU A 143 5.82 8.59 16.02
N ARG A 144 6.30 9.70 16.57
CA ARG A 144 7.23 10.60 15.89
C ARG A 144 8.57 9.92 15.58
N GLU A 145 9.14 9.23 16.56
CA GLU A 145 10.39 8.44 16.37
C GLU A 145 10.22 7.36 15.29
N LEU A 146 9.11 6.61 15.34
CA LEU A 146 8.84 5.56 14.36
C LEU A 146 8.63 6.13 12.95
N ALA A 147 7.97 7.29 12.83
CA ALA A 147 7.81 7.98 11.55
C ALA A 147 9.16 8.47 11.00
N GLU A 148 10.06 8.95 11.86
CA GLU A 148 11.40 9.37 11.49
C GLU A 148 12.25 8.19 10.99
N ILE A 149 12.24 7.07 11.71
CA ILE A 149 12.93 5.84 11.28
C ILE A 149 12.41 5.38 9.92
N LYS A 150 11.08 5.30 9.75
CA LYS A 150 10.46 4.90 8.48
C LYS A 150 10.83 5.85 7.33
N ALA A 151 10.94 7.15 7.60
CA ALA A 151 11.35 8.12 6.59
C ALA A 151 12.83 7.98 6.21
N ILE A 152 13.70 7.65 7.17
CA ILE A 152 15.12 7.33 6.93
C ILE A 152 15.23 6.05 6.10
N GLU A 153 14.56 4.97 6.49
CA GLU A 153 14.55 3.70 5.76
C GLU A 153 14.05 3.85 4.32
N ALA A 154 13.02 4.66 4.10
CA ALA A 154 12.51 4.95 2.75
C ALA A 154 13.53 5.71 1.90
N LYS A 155 14.24 6.69 2.48
CA LYS A 155 15.33 7.41 1.79
C LYS A 155 16.53 6.51 1.49
N GLU A 156 16.90 5.63 2.43
CA GLU A 156 17.99 4.68 2.23
C GLU A 156 17.63 3.61 1.19
N SER A 157 16.38 3.15 1.17
CA SER A 157 15.86 2.22 0.16
C SER A 157 15.82 2.84 -1.24
N PHE A 158 15.52 4.14 -1.34
CA PHE A 158 15.59 4.89 -2.60
C PHE A 158 17.04 5.05 -3.08
N ASN A 159 17.98 5.34 -2.18
CA ASN A 159 19.41 5.42 -2.51
C ASN A 159 20.03 4.06 -2.88
N ALA A 160 19.44 2.94 -2.43
CA ALA A 160 19.90 1.60 -2.77
C ALA A 160 19.57 1.16 -4.21
N GLN A 161 18.69 1.88 -4.93
CA GLN A 161 18.42 1.63 -6.36
C GLN A 161 19.40 2.34 -7.31
N GLY A 162 20.25 3.25 -6.80
CA GLY A 162 21.24 3.99 -7.59
C GLY A 162 22.67 3.44 -7.43
N THR A 163 23.01 2.42 -8.22
CA THR A 163 24.37 2.01 -8.66
C THR A 163 25.56 1.98 -7.69
N THR A 164 25.40 2.17 -6.39
CA THR A 164 26.54 2.27 -5.46
C THR A 164 26.46 1.20 -4.40
N VAL A 165 27.12 0.07 -4.71
CA VAL A 165 27.55 -0.99 -3.79
C VAL A 165 26.42 -1.63 -2.99
N ARG A 166 25.91 -2.77 -3.46
CA ARG A 166 25.23 -3.74 -2.58
C ARG A 166 26.18 -4.02 -1.42
N ARG A 167 25.92 -3.44 -0.24
CA ARG A 167 26.58 -3.90 1.00
C ARG A 167 25.99 -5.25 1.34
N THR A 168 26.54 -6.29 0.75
CA THR A 168 26.34 -7.65 1.20
C THR A 168 27.03 -7.76 2.56
N TYR A 169 26.28 -8.11 3.61
CA TYR A 169 26.80 -8.26 4.99
C TYR A 169 27.76 -9.45 5.16
N ALA A 170 28.02 -10.20 4.09
CA ALA A 170 29.08 -11.19 4.01
C ALA A 170 30.16 -10.67 3.06
N ALA A 171 31.32 -10.29 3.61
CA ALA A 171 32.52 -10.15 2.80
C ALA A 171 32.81 -11.52 2.16
N GLY A 172 33.00 -11.57 0.84
CA GLY A 172 33.36 -12.82 0.16
C GLY A 172 34.64 -13.39 0.78
N VAL A 173 34.62 -14.66 1.18
CA VAL A 173 35.80 -15.36 1.69
C VAL A 173 36.61 -15.83 0.48
N ALA A 174 37.87 -15.40 0.38
CA ALA A 174 38.78 -15.78 -0.69
C ALA A 174 39.70 -16.92 -0.23
N PHE A 175 39.45 -18.14 -0.72
CA PHE A 175 40.32 -19.28 -0.48
C PHE A 175 41.37 -19.41 -1.60
N PRO A 176 42.65 -19.64 -1.29
CA PRO A 176 43.68 -19.90 -2.30
C PRO A 176 43.42 -21.22 -3.04
N LEU A 177 43.75 -21.25 -4.33
CA LEU A 177 43.77 -22.49 -5.13
C LEU A 177 45.11 -23.19 -4.95
N SER A 178 45.08 -24.52 -4.84
CA SER A 178 46.30 -25.33 -4.91
C SER A 178 46.91 -25.26 -6.31
N GLU A 179 48.22 -25.52 -6.44
CA GLU A 179 48.91 -25.49 -7.74
C GLU A 179 48.26 -26.46 -8.75
N GLN A 180 47.87 -27.65 -8.30
CA GLN A 180 47.18 -28.65 -9.12
C GLN A 180 45.80 -28.17 -9.59
N ALA A 181 45.04 -27.49 -8.73
CA ALA A 181 43.74 -26.92 -9.08
C ALA A 181 43.90 -25.80 -10.12
N LEU A 182 44.90 -24.94 -9.93
CA LEU A 182 45.21 -23.84 -10.84
C LEU A 182 45.62 -24.35 -12.23
N GLU A 183 46.47 -25.38 -12.28
CA GLU A 183 46.91 -26.01 -13.52
C GLU A 183 45.75 -26.68 -14.26
N ALA A 184 44.88 -27.42 -13.55
CA ALA A 184 43.71 -28.06 -14.14
C ALA A 184 42.73 -27.03 -14.73
N VAL A 185 42.47 -25.92 -14.02
CA VAL A 185 41.61 -24.84 -14.51
C VAL A 185 42.24 -24.12 -15.71
N ARG A 186 43.56 -23.91 -15.71
CA ARG A 186 44.28 -23.34 -16.86
C ARG A 186 44.25 -24.26 -18.08
N ALA A 187 44.41 -25.57 -17.87
CA ALA A 187 44.32 -26.57 -18.92
C ALA A 187 42.89 -26.64 -19.49
N LEU A 188 41.86 -26.46 -18.66
CA LEU A 188 40.48 -26.35 -19.11
C LEU A 188 40.28 -25.11 -19.99
N ALA A 189 40.90 -23.99 -19.65
CA ALA A 189 40.84 -22.76 -20.44
C ALA A 189 41.65 -22.79 -21.77
N ALA A 190 42.42 -23.84 -22.03
CA ALA A 190 43.17 -24.00 -23.27
C ALA A 190 42.23 -24.20 -24.49
N PRO A 191 42.66 -23.86 -25.72
CA PRO A 191 41.89 -24.12 -26.93
C PRO A 191 41.62 -25.62 -27.12
N LYS A 192 40.49 -25.96 -27.76
CA LYS A 192 40.00 -27.34 -27.97
C LYS A 192 41.05 -28.35 -28.45
N GLY A 193 41.99 -27.92 -29.30
CA GLY A 193 43.02 -28.80 -29.88
C GLY A 193 44.10 -29.26 -28.89
N ASP A 194 44.36 -28.48 -27.83
CA ASP A 194 45.44 -28.71 -26.86
C ASP A 194 44.90 -29.05 -25.46
N ARG A 195 43.58 -29.23 -25.33
CA ARG A 195 42.93 -29.45 -24.03
C ARG A 195 43.07 -30.89 -23.58
N ALA A 196 43.69 -31.09 -22.42
CA ALA A 196 43.83 -32.42 -21.81
C ALA A 196 42.51 -32.97 -21.21
N HIS A 197 41.64 -32.08 -20.70
CA HIS A 197 40.42 -32.45 -19.97
C HIS A 197 39.31 -31.42 -20.22
N ASN A 198 38.06 -31.83 -20.37
CA ASN A 198 36.90 -30.93 -20.52
C ASN A 198 36.06 -30.79 -19.24
N PHE A 199 36.49 -31.48 -18.17
CA PHE A 199 35.80 -31.54 -16.88
C PHE A 199 36.81 -31.42 -15.74
N VAL A 200 36.54 -30.51 -14.80
CA VAL A 200 37.36 -30.30 -13.60
C VAL A 200 36.46 -30.18 -12.38
N GLN A 201 36.78 -30.93 -11.32
CA GLN A 201 36.14 -30.84 -10.01
C GLN A 201 37.09 -30.31 -8.96
N LEU A 202 36.61 -29.35 -8.18
CA LEU A 202 37.33 -28.74 -7.07
C LEU A 202 36.55 -28.89 -5.77
N ARG A 203 37.26 -29.04 -4.66
CA ARG A 203 36.69 -29.09 -3.31
C ARG A 203 37.46 -28.17 -2.38
N ILE A 204 36.82 -27.69 -1.33
CA ILE A 204 37.52 -26.94 -0.29
C ILE A 204 37.97 -27.92 0.77
N GLU A 205 39.29 -28.04 0.95
CA GLU A 205 39.91 -28.74 2.08
C GLU A 205 40.77 -27.76 2.86
N LYS A 206 40.56 -27.65 4.18
CA LYS A 206 41.37 -26.80 5.07
C LYS A 206 41.56 -25.36 4.55
N GLU A 207 40.47 -24.74 4.08
CA GLU A 207 40.49 -23.37 3.52
C GLU A 207 41.31 -23.21 2.24
N ILE A 208 41.63 -24.30 1.53
CA ILE A 208 42.31 -24.31 0.23
C ILE A 208 41.40 -25.01 -0.79
N VAL A 209 41.30 -24.47 -2.00
CA VAL A 209 40.58 -25.09 -3.11
C VAL A 209 41.51 -26.10 -3.79
N GLU A 210 41.19 -27.39 -3.65
CA GLU A 210 41.98 -28.52 -4.15
C GLU A 210 41.31 -29.23 -5.32
N LEU A 211 42.13 -29.80 -6.22
CA LEU A 211 41.68 -30.61 -7.35
C LEU A 211 41.19 -31.97 -6.85
N THR A 212 39.97 -32.35 -7.23
CA THR A 212 39.44 -33.70 -6.99
C THR A 212 39.64 -34.59 -8.21
N SER A 213 39.24 -34.14 -9.39
CA SER A 213 39.27 -34.91 -10.63
C SER A 213 39.41 -33.96 -11.81
N ALA A 214 40.16 -34.40 -12.82
CA ALA A 214 40.29 -33.77 -14.12
C ALA A 214 40.18 -34.88 -15.18
N GLU A 215 39.09 -34.87 -15.92
CA GLU A 215 38.71 -35.99 -16.80
C GLU A 215 38.12 -35.49 -18.13
N GLN A 216 37.98 -36.42 -19.08
CA GLN A 216 37.27 -36.16 -20.32
C GLN A 216 35.91 -36.86 -20.28
N ILE A 217 34.85 -36.08 -20.16
CA ILE A 217 33.49 -36.57 -19.93
C ILE A 217 32.57 -36.02 -21.02
N GLU A 218 31.77 -36.89 -21.64
CA GLU A 218 30.71 -36.45 -22.54
C GLU A 218 29.57 -35.80 -21.75
N THR A 219 28.94 -34.76 -22.31
CA THR A 219 27.86 -34.00 -21.65
C THR A 219 26.72 -34.88 -21.12
N ALA A 220 26.43 -36.00 -21.78
CA ALA A 220 25.41 -36.97 -21.34
C ALA A 220 25.74 -37.66 -20.01
N ASN A 221 27.02 -37.80 -19.67
CA ASN A 221 27.51 -38.49 -18.48
C ASN A 221 27.84 -37.53 -17.32
N LEU A 222 27.60 -36.22 -17.49
CA LEU A 222 27.93 -35.20 -16.50
C LEU A 222 27.28 -35.44 -15.15
N VAL A 223 26.01 -35.88 -15.13
CA VAL A 223 25.26 -36.15 -13.90
C VAL A 223 25.85 -37.33 -13.13
N ALA A 224 26.35 -38.35 -13.82
CA ALA A 224 26.98 -39.51 -13.19
C ALA A 224 28.38 -39.19 -12.66
N ALA A 225 29.05 -38.22 -13.27
CA ALA A 225 30.39 -37.78 -12.91
C ALA A 225 30.45 -36.89 -11.67
N VAL A 226 29.32 -36.36 -11.19
CA VAL A 226 29.24 -35.51 -9.99
C VAL A 226 28.74 -36.34 -8.81
N PRO A 227 29.62 -36.75 -7.87
CA PRO A 227 29.19 -37.50 -6.70
C PRO A 227 28.29 -36.65 -5.79
N GLY A 228 27.27 -37.26 -5.20
CA GLY A 228 26.38 -36.62 -4.21
C GLY A 228 26.88 -36.72 -2.77
N ASP A 229 28.15 -37.09 -2.55
CA ASP A 229 28.72 -37.38 -1.24
C ASP A 229 29.15 -36.11 -0.47
N ALA A 230 29.68 -35.12 -1.19
CA ALA A 230 30.23 -33.89 -0.65
C ALA A 230 30.05 -32.71 -1.62
N PRO A 231 29.96 -31.46 -1.12
CA PRO A 231 29.88 -30.28 -1.97
C PRO A 231 31.18 -30.08 -2.75
N ARG A 232 31.05 -29.88 -4.07
CA ARG A 232 32.16 -29.67 -5.01
C ARG A 232 31.80 -28.56 -5.98
N PHE A 233 32.81 -27.83 -6.45
CA PHE A 233 32.69 -26.95 -7.61
C PHE A 233 33.04 -27.75 -8.85
N THR A 234 32.18 -27.68 -9.87
CA THR A 234 32.36 -28.42 -11.11
C THR A 234 32.40 -27.43 -12.27
N LEU A 235 33.49 -27.49 -13.02
CA LEU A 235 33.69 -26.73 -14.25
C LEU A 235 33.65 -27.72 -15.41
N HIS A 236 32.71 -27.53 -16.32
CA HIS A 236 32.59 -28.37 -17.51
C HIS A 236 32.49 -27.50 -18.75
N GLN A 237 33.26 -27.84 -19.77
CA GLN A 237 33.20 -27.16 -21.05
C GLN A 237 32.15 -27.80 -21.93
N VAL A 238 31.06 -27.06 -22.15
CA VAL A 238 29.95 -27.50 -22.99
C VAL A 238 30.11 -26.88 -24.36
N GLU A 239 30.08 -27.72 -25.39
CA GLU A 239 29.86 -27.27 -26.77
C GLU A 239 28.38 -27.34 -27.05
N TYR A 240 27.79 -26.22 -27.47
CA TYR A 240 26.41 -26.20 -27.93
C TYR A 240 26.30 -25.40 -29.22
N GLU A 241 25.42 -25.87 -30.11
CA GLU A 241 25.21 -25.27 -31.40
C GLU A 241 24.16 -24.15 -31.28
N VAL A 242 24.52 -22.92 -31.65
CA VAL A 242 23.59 -21.80 -31.71
C VAL A 242 23.44 -21.41 -33.18
N GLN A 243 22.24 -21.61 -33.74
CA GLN A 243 21.91 -21.19 -35.10
C GLN A 243 22.83 -21.77 -36.21
N GLY A 244 23.36 -22.98 -36.03
CA GLY A 244 24.23 -23.65 -37.01
C GLY A 244 25.72 -23.27 -36.90
N GLU A 245 26.10 -22.50 -35.87
CA GLU A 245 27.49 -22.29 -35.47
C GLU A 245 27.76 -22.99 -34.13
N VAL A 246 28.88 -23.70 -34.04
CA VAL A 246 29.34 -24.37 -32.81
C VAL A 246 29.99 -23.33 -31.90
N VAL A 247 29.40 -23.08 -30.73
CA VAL A 247 29.91 -22.12 -29.74
C VAL A 247 30.31 -22.87 -28.47
N GLU A 248 31.49 -22.58 -27.92
CA GLU A 248 31.95 -23.12 -26.63
C GLU A 248 31.54 -22.18 -25.48
N ALA A 249 30.98 -22.73 -24.39
CA ALA A 249 30.90 -22.00 -23.12
C ALA A 249 31.27 -22.87 -21.92
N LEU A 250 31.79 -22.20 -20.89
CA LEU A 250 31.97 -22.78 -19.56
C LEU A 250 30.60 -22.89 -18.88
N GLY A 251 30.13 -24.12 -18.70
CA GLY A 251 28.93 -24.41 -17.93
C GLY A 251 29.26 -24.59 -16.45
N GLU A 252 28.67 -23.78 -15.58
CA GLU A 252 28.68 -23.98 -14.14
C GLU A 252 27.47 -24.81 -13.71
N TRP A 253 27.69 -25.97 -13.09
CA TRP A 253 26.61 -26.78 -12.50
C TRP A 253 26.72 -26.75 -10.98
N MET A 254 25.83 -25.99 -10.33
CA MET A 254 25.68 -26.01 -8.88
C MET A 254 24.69 -27.09 -8.49
N GLY A 255 25.21 -28.25 -8.04
CA GLY A 255 24.41 -29.36 -7.50
C GLY A 255 23.75 -29.00 -6.18
N GLY A 256 22.64 -28.26 -6.23
CA GLY A 256 21.75 -28.04 -5.09
C GLY A 256 20.67 -29.11 -5.02
N VAL A 257 20.70 -29.93 -3.97
CA VAL A 257 19.58 -30.81 -3.61
C VAL A 257 18.36 -29.94 -3.29
N GLY A 258 17.35 -29.93 -4.16
CA GLY A 258 16.13 -29.19 -3.87
C GLY A 258 15.13 -29.08 -5.01
N GLY A 259 14.26 -30.10 -5.14
CA GLY A 259 12.84 -29.89 -5.45
C GLY A 259 12.47 -29.17 -6.74
N ARG A 260 12.25 -29.97 -7.78
CA ARG A 260 11.27 -29.80 -8.88
C ARG A 260 10.25 -28.65 -8.63
N ARG A 261 10.23 -27.66 -9.52
CA ARG A 261 8.98 -26.97 -9.90
C ARG A 261 9.05 -26.47 -11.34
N VAL A 262 8.04 -26.96 -12.07
CA VAL A 262 7.39 -26.55 -13.34
C VAL A 262 8.13 -25.56 -14.23
#